data_AF-A0A8T4E3T3-F1
#
_entry.id   AF-A0A8T4E3T3-F1
#
_cell.length_a   1.000
_cell.length_b   1.000
_cell.length_c   1.000
_cell.angle_alpha   90.00
_cell.angle_beta   90.00
_cell.angle_gamma   90.00
#
_symmetry.space_group_name_H-M   'P 1'
#
loop_
_entity.id
_entity.type
_entity.pdbx_description
1 polymer ?
#
loop_
_entity_poly.entity_id
_entity_poly.type
_entity_poly.pdbx_seq_one_letter_code
_entity_poly.pdbx_strand_id
1 'polypeptide(L)'
;MPSKVSSKAKPKQKSKGFDLSSERNLKLLAVFVFIASVVIFASHAPERGVPCTNKCGDGVCQDVVCEAIGCPCLETPESCPKDCQSGFVMSESEIRQMADDYVRRLYCFNNYNSSNLVLKGFEKVSDEHSGIYEVTYQFDVDTPLLPDNIKLFDVDLIISDNVVVSANVTQHEKSAATTEDFCGYSTGDPCETDSDCITGGCSGQVCQSKSRGGMVTDCEWRDCYDASKYNKSCKCIGNKCAWS
;
A
#
# COMPACT_ATOMS: atom_id res chain seq x y z
N MET A 1 -30.50 -0.23 64.89
CA MET A 1 -31.78 -0.39 64.17
C MET A 1 -31.47 -0.67 62.69
N PRO A 2 -31.68 -1.89 62.17
CA PRO A 2 -31.44 -2.17 60.76
C PRO A 2 -32.73 -1.98 59.93
N SER A 3 -32.67 -1.06 58.96
CA SER A 3 -33.75 -0.85 57.97
C SER A 3 -33.66 -1.89 56.85
N LYS A 4 -34.72 -2.70 56.72
CA LYS A 4 -34.94 -3.65 55.61
C LYS A 4 -35.31 -2.87 54.35
N VAL A 5 -34.53 -3.03 53.27
CA VAL A 5 -34.89 -2.57 51.93
C VAL A 5 -35.48 -3.74 51.14
N SER A 6 -36.73 -3.57 50.69
CA SER A 6 -37.54 -4.54 49.95
C SER A 6 -37.30 -4.36 48.44
N SER A 7 -36.79 -5.38 47.77
CA SER A 7 -36.63 -5.43 46.31
C SER A 7 -37.85 -6.10 45.66
N LYS A 8 -38.64 -5.31 44.92
CA LYS A 8 -39.73 -5.80 44.07
C LYS A 8 -39.19 -6.27 42.71
N ALA A 9 -39.53 -7.51 42.36
CA ALA A 9 -39.22 -8.11 41.06
C ALA A 9 -40.08 -7.51 39.93
N LYS A 10 -39.45 -7.26 38.77
CA LYS A 10 -40.06 -6.72 37.53
C LYS A 10 -40.60 -7.86 36.65
N PRO A 11 -41.78 -7.74 36.03
CA PRO A 11 -42.36 -8.79 35.18
C PRO A 11 -41.65 -8.85 33.81
N LYS A 12 -41.31 -10.06 33.37
CA LYS A 12 -40.74 -10.36 32.05
C LYS A 12 -41.79 -10.15 30.95
N GLN A 13 -41.54 -9.24 30.01
CA GLN A 13 -42.32 -9.12 28.78
C GLN A 13 -41.92 -10.23 27.79
N LYS A 14 -42.92 -10.98 27.30
CA LYS A 14 -42.77 -11.94 26.19
C LYS A 14 -42.84 -11.18 24.87
N SER A 15 -41.73 -11.13 24.13
CA SER A 15 -41.70 -10.71 22.72
C SER A 15 -42.35 -11.80 21.86
N LYS A 16 -43.44 -11.45 21.15
CA LYS A 16 -43.99 -12.30 20.10
C LYS A 16 -43.09 -12.20 18.87
N GLY A 17 -42.43 -13.30 18.50
CA GLY A 17 -41.67 -13.40 17.27
C GLY A 17 -42.59 -13.25 16.07
N PHE A 18 -42.21 -12.36 15.15
CA PHE A 18 -42.87 -12.17 13.87
C PHE A 18 -42.24 -13.18 12.91
N ASP A 19 -42.98 -14.24 12.60
CA ASP A 19 -42.50 -15.37 11.80
C ASP A 19 -42.58 -15.00 10.30
N LEU A 20 -41.45 -14.60 9.73
CA LEU A 20 -41.26 -14.33 8.29
C LEU A 20 -40.91 -15.64 7.55
N SER A 21 -41.77 -16.65 7.68
CA SER A 21 -41.67 -17.90 6.92
C SER A 21 -42.77 -17.96 5.85
N SER A 22 -42.62 -17.13 4.81
CA SER A 22 -43.40 -17.31 3.58
C SER A 22 -42.55 -16.91 2.38
N GLU A 23 -41.91 -17.91 1.77
CA GLU A 23 -41.06 -17.79 0.59
C GLU A 23 -41.73 -17.07 -0.60
N ARG A 24 -43.06 -16.97 -0.61
CA ARG A 24 -43.80 -16.25 -1.66
C ARG A 24 -43.59 -14.74 -1.61
N ASN A 25 -43.37 -14.17 -0.42
CA ASN A 25 -43.18 -12.71 -0.28
C ASN A 25 -41.79 -12.25 -0.71
N LEU A 26 -40.77 -13.11 -0.61
CA LEU A 26 -39.40 -12.76 -0.98
C LEU A 26 -39.23 -12.61 -2.51
N LYS A 27 -39.88 -13.47 -3.29
CA LYS A 27 -39.85 -13.38 -4.76
C LYS A 27 -40.57 -12.13 -5.27
N LEU A 28 -41.67 -11.75 -4.63
CA LEU A 28 -42.42 -10.55 -5.01
C LEU A 28 -41.62 -9.28 -4.71
N LEU A 29 -40.95 -9.23 -3.55
CA LEU A 29 -40.11 -8.10 -3.16
C LEU A 29 -38.91 -7.92 -4.11
N ALA A 30 -38.27 -9.02 -4.53
CA ALA A 30 -37.16 -8.99 -5.49
C ALA A 30 -37.56 -8.43 -6.86
N VAL A 31 -38.76 -8.76 -7.35
CA VAL A 31 -39.30 -8.23 -8.61
C VAL A 31 -39.57 -6.72 -8.51
N PHE A 32 -40.15 -6.26 -7.39
CA PHE A 32 -40.39 -4.82 -7.18
C PHE A 32 -39.09 -4.02 -7.10
N VAL A 33 -38.06 -4.53 -6.42
CA VAL A 33 -36.75 -3.88 -6.36
C VAL A 33 -36.11 -3.82 -7.75
N PHE A 34 -36.21 -4.89 -8.53
CA PHE A 34 -35.66 -4.92 -9.89
C PHE A 34 -36.36 -3.92 -10.82
N ILE A 35 -37.69 -3.88 -10.82
CA ILE A 35 -38.46 -2.92 -11.63
C ILE A 35 -38.16 -1.48 -11.20
N ALA A 36 -38.11 -1.21 -9.89
CA ALA A 36 -37.77 0.13 -9.39
C ALA A 36 -36.36 0.56 -9.83
N SER A 37 -35.37 -0.34 -9.80
CA SER A 37 -34.02 -0.04 -10.28
C SER A 37 -33.97 0.27 -11.78
N VAL A 38 -34.65 -0.51 -12.62
CA VAL A 38 -34.68 -0.27 -14.08
C VAL A 38 -35.30 1.09 -14.42
N VAL A 39 -36.34 1.53 -13.70
CA VAL A 39 -36.97 2.84 -13.93
C VAL A 39 -36.04 3.99 -13.54
N ILE A 40 -35.24 3.86 -12.48
CA ILE A 40 -34.30 4.91 -12.04
C ILE A 40 -33.16 5.11 -13.06
N PHE A 41 -32.68 4.03 -13.68
CA PHE A 41 -31.59 4.11 -14.66
C PHE A 41 -32.03 4.70 -16.01
N ALA A 42 -33.29 4.58 -16.40
CA ALA A 42 -33.77 5.09 -17.70
C ALA A 42 -33.92 6.62 -17.78
N SER A 43 -33.96 7.33 -16.64
CA SER A 43 -34.18 8.78 -16.58
C SER A 43 -32.92 9.65 -16.65
N HIS A 44 -31.72 9.07 -16.66
CA HIS A 44 -30.46 9.83 -16.80
C HIS A 44 -30.01 9.85 -18.27
N ALA A 45 -30.77 10.55 -19.11
CA ALA A 45 -30.22 10.99 -20.39
C ALA A 45 -29.18 12.09 -20.07
N PRO A 46 -27.89 11.91 -20.42
CA PRO A 46 -26.88 12.94 -20.15
C PRO A 46 -27.29 14.21 -20.88
N GLU A 47 -27.39 15.32 -20.15
CA GLU A 47 -27.65 16.63 -20.75
C GLU A 47 -26.60 16.88 -21.83
N ARG A 48 -27.04 17.30 -23.02
CA ARG A 48 -26.14 17.64 -24.13
C ARG A 48 -25.18 18.71 -23.62
N GLY A 49 -23.92 18.31 -23.44
CA GLY A 49 -22.86 19.11 -22.86
C GLY A 49 -22.79 20.49 -23.49
N VAL A 50 -22.56 21.46 -22.62
CA VAL A 50 -22.22 22.84 -22.97
C VAL A 50 -21.12 22.85 -24.06
N PRO A 51 -21.20 23.73 -25.08
CA PRO A 51 -20.16 23.81 -26.10
C PRO A 51 -18.81 24.18 -25.48
N CYS A 52 -17.86 23.24 -25.52
CA CYS A 52 -16.46 23.51 -25.24
C CYS A 52 -15.84 24.37 -26.34
N THR A 53 -14.73 25.05 -26.04
CA THR A 53 -14.02 25.90 -27.00
C THR A 53 -12.92 25.10 -27.68
N ASN A 54 -13.00 24.92 -29.00
CA ASN A 54 -11.92 24.29 -29.76
C ASN A 54 -10.68 25.22 -29.78
N LYS A 55 -9.54 24.70 -29.30
CA LYS A 55 -8.26 25.43 -29.25
C LYS A 55 -7.22 24.89 -30.22
N CYS A 56 -7.62 23.92 -31.05
CA CYS A 56 -6.75 23.27 -31.99
C CYS A 56 -6.06 24.26 -32.93
N GLY A 57 -4.74 24.18 -32.97
CA GLY A 57 -3.84 25.03 -33.72
C GLY A 57 -3.20 26.15 -32.91
N ASP A 58 -3.38 26.21 -31.59
CA ASP A 58 -2.70 27.15 -30.69
C ASP A 58 -1.29 26.69 -30.28
N GLY A 59 -0.92 25.46 -30.64
CA GLY A 59 0.39 24.86 -30.41
C GLY A 59 0.51 24.08 -29.10
N VAL A 60 -0.61 23.88 -28.38
CA VAL A 60 -0.68 23.10 -27.14
C VAL A 60 -1.81 22.07 -27.23
N CYS A 61 -1.48 20.79 -27.07
CA CYS A 61 -2.50 19.73 -27.02
C CYS A 61 -3.27 19.77 -25.69
N GLN A 62 -4.59 19.93 -25.76
CA GLN A 62 -5.42 20.06 -24.56
C GLN A 62 -5.91 18.71 -24.05
N ASP A 63 -5.13 18.11 -23.15
CA ASP A 63 -5.36 16.80 -22.53
C ASP A 63 -6.17 16.87 -21.21
N VAL A 64 -6.20 18.04 -20.56
CA VAL A 64 -6.99 18.30 -19.34
C VAL A 64 -8.03 19.38 -19.60
N VAL A 65 -9.30 18.99 -19.50
CA VAL A 65 -10.44 19.89 -19.69
C VAL A 65 -11.27 20.04 -18.42
N CYS A 66 -11.79 21.25 -18.19
CA CYS A 66 -12.76 21.51 -17.13
C CYS A 66 -14.19 21.32 -17.64
N GLU A 67 -15.12 20.95 -16.76
CA GLU A 67 -16.53 20.71 -17.10
C GLU A 67 -17.38 22.00 -17.20
N ALA A 68 -16.74 23.17 -17.18
CA ALA A 68 -17.42 24.47 -17.18
C ALA A 68 -17.58 25.08 -18.58
N ILE A 69 -18.47 26.06 -18.69
CA ILE A 69 -18.68 26.82 -19.94
C ILE A 69 -17.42 27.58 -20.31
N GLY A 70 -16.98 27.45 -21.56
CA GLY A 70 -15.79 28.13 -22.07
C GLY A 70 -14.48 27.38 -21.84
N CYS A 71 -14.52 26.19 -21.23
CA CYS A 71 -13.36 25.31 -21.13
C CYS A 71 -12.92 24.81 -22.51
N PRO A 72 -11.61 24.53 -22.70
CA PRO A 72 -11.13 23.92 -23.93
C PRO A 72 -11.80 22.57 -24.17
N CYS A 73 -11.94 22.17 -25.43
CA CYS A 73 -12.34 20.81 -25.78
C CYS A 73 -11.18 19.84 -25.54
N LEU A 74 -11.49 18.58 -25.23
CA LEU A 74 -10.46 17.55 -25.13
C LEU A 74 -9.93 17.31 -26.55
N GLU A 75 -8.62 17.46 -26.71
CA GLU A 75 -7.96 17.28 -27.99
C GLU A 75 -7.19 15.95 -27.99
N THR A 76 -7.61 15.06 -28.87
CA THR A 76 -6.91 13.81 -29.21
C THR A 76 -6.17 13.96 -30.53
N PRO A 77 -5.19 13.08 -30.87
CA PRO A 77 -4.54 13.08 -32.18
C PRO A 77 -5.51 12.98 -33.36
N GLU A 78 -6.67 12.35 -33.19
CA GLU A 78 -7.71 12.27 -34.22
C GLU A 78 -8.49 13.58 -34.38
N SER A 79 -8.79 14.25 -33.26
CA SER A 79 -9.58 15.50 -33.26
C SER A 79 -8.74 16.76 -33.53
N CYS A 80 -7.44 16.75 -33.17
CA CYS A 80 -6.49 17.83 -33.40
C CYS A 80 -5.06 17.30 -33.70
N PRO A 81 -4.79 16.74 -34.88
CA PRO A 81 -3.47 16.22 -35.24
C PRO A 81 -2.38 17.30 -35.37
N LYS A 82 -2.79 18.58 -35.45
CA LYS A 82 -1.87 19.71 -35.59
C LYS A 82 -1.08 19.97 -34.31
N ASP A 83 -1.74 19.87 -33.17
CA ASP A 83 -1.16 20.18 -31.86
C ASP A 83 -0.92 18.89 -31.05
N CYS A 84 -1.76 17.87 -31.22
CA CYS A 84 -1.59 16.55 -30.61
C CYS A 84 -0.92 15.59 -31.60
N GLN A 85 0.41 15.54 -31.59
CA GLN A 85 1.12 14.55 -32.39
C GLN A 85 0.89 13.15 -31.80
N SER A 86 0.49 12.20 -32.66
CA SER A 86 0.35 10.78 -32.34
C SER A 86 1.72 10.20 -31.99
N GLY A 87 2.09 10.28 -30.72
CA GLY A 87 3.38 9.82 -30.25
C GLY A 87 4.01 10.81 -29.29
N PHE A 88 3.36 11.03 -28.14
CA PHE A 88 4.16 11.32 -26.96
C PHE A 88 4.92 10.03 -26.64
N VAL A 89 6.07 9.82 -27.28
CA VAL A 89 6.97 8.75 -26.90
C VAL A 89 7.57 9.21 -25.59
N MET A 90 6.99 8.78 -24.47
CA MET A 90 7.63 8.97 -23.18
C MET A 90 9.03 8.36 -23.29
N SER A 91 10.04 9.16 -22.97
CA SER A 91 11.39 8.63 -22.90
C SER A 91 11.45 7.55 -21.81
N GLU A 92 12.35 6.59 -21.96
CA GLU A 92 12.51 5.50 -20.99
C GLU A 92 12.65 6.01 -19.54
N SER A 93 13.31 7.16 -19.35
CA SER A 93 13.43 7.83 -18.05
C SER A 93 12.12 8.40 -17.51
N GLU A 94 11.22 8.89 -18.36
CA GLU A 94 9.92 9.41 -17.92
C GLU A 94 8.98 8.27 -17.52
N ILE A 95 8.99 7.15 -18.26
CA ILE A 95 8.25 5.94 -17.88
C ILE A 95 8.74 5.43 -16.52
N ARG A 96 10.06 5.40 -16.33
CA ARG A 96 10.67 5.03 -15.05
C ARG A 96 10.25 5.95 -13.92
N GLN A 97 10.29 7.27 -14.13
CA GLN A 97 9.90 8.23 -13.10
C GLN A 97 8.42 8.14 -12.72
N MET A 98 7.53 7.93 -13.69
CA MET A 98 6.10 7.75 -13.45
C MET A 98 5.83 6.48 -12.64
N ALA A 99 6.49 5.38 -13.01
CA ALA A 99 6.27 4.11 -12.36
C ALA A 99 6.89 4.08 -10.94
N ASP A 100 8.02 4.76 -10.71
CA ASP A 100 8.57 5.05 -9.38
C ASP A 100 7.56 5.83 -8.50
N ASP A 101 6.93 6.89 -9.03
CA ASP A 101 5.95 7.68 -8.29
C ASP A 101 4.70 6.86 -7.95
N TYR A 102 4.23 6.04 -8.89
CA TYR A 102 3.08 5.16 -8.68
C TYR A 102 3.33 4.13 -7.57
N VAL A 103 4.48 3.45 -7.60
CA VAL A 103 4.87 2.49 -6.56
C VAL A 103 5.02 3.18 -5.20
N ARG A 104 5.65 4.36 -5.15
CA ARG A 104 5.75 5.15 -3.91
C ARG A 104 4.38 5.51 -3.35
N ARG A 105 3.43 5.93 -4.19
CA ARG A 105 2.05 6.23 -3.76
C ARG A 105 1.34 5.00 -3.18
N LEU A 106 1.47 3.84 -3.82
CA LEU A 106 0.90 2.58 -3.33
C LEU A 106 1.46 2.17 -1.95
N TYR A 107 2.76 2.35 -1.74
CA TYR A 107 3.40 2.04 -0.46
C TYR A 107 3.07 3.05 0.66
N CYS A 108 3.01 4.33 0.33
CA CYS A 108 2.57 5.37 1.28
C CYS A 108 1.12 5.16 1.74
N PHE A 109 0.25 4.68 0.86
CA PHE A 109 -1.15 4.39 1.21
C PHE A 109 -1.29 3.32 2.30
N ASN A 110 -0.31 2.43 2.40
CA ASN A 110 -0.28 1.35 3.38
C ASN A 110 0.58 1.68 4.62
N ASN A 111 0.95 2.95 4.84
CA ASN A 111 1.75 3.41 6.01
C ASN A 111 3.17 2.82 6.11
N TYR A 112 3.73 2.31 5.01
CA TYR A 112 5.11 1.81 5.00
C TYR A 112 6.10 2.93 4.60
N ASN A 113 7.28 2.91 5.21
CA ASN A 113 8.33 3.87 4.89
C ASN A 113 8.93 3.59 3.49
N SER A 114 8.66 4.47 2.53
CA SER A 114 9.06 4.33 1.12
C SER A 114 10.56 4.51 0.88
N SER A 115 11.36 4.88 1.89
CA SER A 115 12.79 5.19 1.74
C SER A 115 13.67 4.00 1.34
N ASN A 116 13.19 2.76 1.46
CA ASN A 116 13.98 1.55 1.19
C ASN A 116 13.63 0.86 -0.14
N LEU A 117 12.79 1.48 -0.97
CA LEU A 117 12.43 0.93 -2.28
C LEU A 117 13.57 1.16 -3.28
N VAL A 118 14.16 0.08 -3.80
CA VAL A 118 15.21 0.12 -4.83
C VAL A 118 14.72 -0.63 -6.07
N LEU A 119 14.65 0.04 -7.22
CA LEU A 119 14.39 -0.65 -8.49
C LEU A 119 15.63 -1.44 -8.93
N LYS A 120 15.46 -2.74 -9.15
CA LYS A 120 16.55 -3.61 -9.58
C LYS A 120 16.68 -3.81 -11.10
N GLY A 121 15.65 -3.54 -11.90
CA GLY A 121 15.74 -3.75 -13.35
C GLY A 121 14.57 -3.22 -14.17
N PHE A 122 14.80 -3.09 -15.47
CA PHE A 122 13.82 -2.82 -16.51
C PHE A 122 14.21 -3.71 -17.70
N GLU A 123 13.30 -4.56 -18.19
CA GLU A 123 13.56 -5.40 -19.35
C GLU A 123 12.49 -5.13 -20.41
N LYS A 124 12.92 -4.67 -21.59
CA LYS A 124 12.01 -4.39 -22.70
C LYS A 124 11.55 -5.72 -23.31
N VAL A 125 10.31 -6.12 -23.05
CA VAL A 125 9.67 -7.26 -23.72
C VAL A 125 8.95 -6.77 -24.97
N SER A 126 9.68 -6.61 -26.08
CA SER A 126 9.10 -6.03 -27.30
C SER A 126 8.52 -7.06 -28.26
N ASP A 127 7.28 -6.82 -28.70
CA ASP A 127 6.91 -6.94 -30.11
C ASP A 127 6.94 -5.51 -30.70
N GLU A 128 7.58 -5.32 -31.86
CA GLU A 128 7.95 -3.99 -32.40
C GLU A 128 6.76 -3.09 -32.75
N HIS A 129 5.53 -3.60 -32.69
CA HIS A 129 4.33 -2.89 -33.14
C HIS A 129 3.30 -2.58 -32.04
N SER A 130 3.44 -3.13 -30.84
CA SER A 130 2.39 -3.03 -29.81
C SER A 130 2.66 -1.97 -28.73
N GLY A 131 3.89 -1.43 -28.64
CA GLY A 131 4.25 -0.45 -27.62
C GLY A 131 4.10 -0.97 -26.19
N ILE A 132 4.10 -2.30 -26.00
CA ILE A 132 3.95 -2.93 -24.70
C ILE A 132 5.30 -3.00 -23.99
N TYR A 133 5.34 -2.54 -22.75
CA TYR A 133 6.48 -2.63 -21.85
C TYR A 133 6.07 -3.48 -20.65
N GLU A 134 6.92 -4.45 -20.30
CA GLU A 134 6.82 -5.20 -19.04
C GLU A 134 7.83 -4.59 -18.07
N VAL A 135 7.37 -4.20 -16.88
CA VAL A 135 8.23 -3.60 -15.86
C VAL A 135 8.17 -4.45 -14.61
N THR A 136 9.25 -5.18 -14.32
CA THR A 136 9.36 -6.00 -13.11
C THR A 136 10.04 -5.22 -11.99
N TYR A 137 9.32 -5.04 -10.88
CA TYR A 137 9.88 -4.48 -9.65
C TYR A 137 10.30 -5.59 -8.72
N GLN A 138 11.58 -5.60 -8.33
CA GLN A 138 12.05 -6.49 -7.28
C GLN A 138 12.39 -5.67 -6.04
N PHE A 139 11.70 -5.95 -4.94
CA PHE A 139 11.88 -5.25 -3.69
C PHE A 139 12.79 -6.06 -2.76
N ASP A 140 14.00 -5.57 -2.51
CA ASP A 140 14.80 -6.06 -1.39
C ASP A 140 14.46 -5.24 -0.16
N VAL A 141 13.68 -5.85 0.72
CA VAL A 141 13.38 -5.25 2.02
C VAL A 141 14.50 -5.64 2.99
N ASP A 142 15.68 -5.04 2.81
CA ASP A 142 16.86 -5.21 3.69
C ASP A 142 16.69 -4.42 5.00
N THR A 143 15.58 -4.65 5.71
CA THR A 143 15.40 -4.13 7.07
C THR A 143 15.39 -5.30 8.06
N PRO A 144 16.38 -5.37 8.97
CA PRO A 144 16.50 -6.44 9.97
C PRO A 144 15.46 -6.38 11.11
N LEU A 145 14.29 -5.76 10.88
CA LEU A 145 13.28 -5.47 11.92
C LEU A 145 11.84 -5.72 11.47
N LEU A 146 11.61 -6.51 10.44
CA LEU A 146 10.25 -6.75 9.98
C LEU A 146 9.65 -8.01 10.63
N PRO A 147 8.42 -7.95 11.15
CA PRO A 147 7.72 -9.13 11.67
C PRO A 147 7.47 -10.14 10.54
N ASP A 148 7.35 -11.43 10.89
CA ASP A 148 7.31 -12.63 10.02
C ASP A 148 6.20 -12.68 8.94
N ASN A 149 5.49 -11.58 8.70
CA ASN A 149 4.28 -11.53 7.88
C ASN A 149 4.43 -10.66 6.62
N ILE A 150 5.66 -10.31 6.21
CA ILE A 150 5.83 -9.50 5.01
C ILE A 150 5.79 -10.37 3.77
N LYS A 151 4.73 -10.11 3.03
CA LYS A 151 4.44 -10.68 1.74
C LYS A 151 5.29 -9.93 0.72
N LEU A 152 6.18 -10.64 0.05
CA LEU A 152 6.82 -10.11 -1.15
C LEU A 152 5.76 -10.10 -2.25
N PHE A 153 5.66 -8.98 -2.95
CA PHE A 153 4.75 -8.80 -4.07
C PHE A 153 5.59 -8.53 -5.31
N ASP A 154 5.44 -9.35 -6.34
CA ASP A 154 5.88 -8.98 -7.68
C ASP A 154 4.74 -8.23 -8.35
N VAL A 155 5.06 -7.12 -9.01
CA VAL A 155 4.08 -6.27 -9.69
C VAL A 155 4.42 -6.26 -11.18
N ASP A 156 3.57 -6.86 -11.99
CA ASP A 156 3.68 -6.83 -13.45
C ASP A 156 2.78 -5.72 -13.98
N LEU A 157 3.39 -4.68 -14.55
CA LEU A 157 2.65 -3.61 -15.22
C LEU A 157 2.59 -3.89 -16.73
N ILE A 158 1.40 -3.83 -17.30
CA ILE A 158 1.20 -3.78 -18.76
C ILE A 158 0.88 -2.36 -19.14
N ILE A 159 1.73 -1.75 -19.97
CA ILE A 159 1.58 -0.39 -20.47
C ILE A 159 1.25 -0.46 -21.96
N SER A 160 0.21 0.24 -22.42
CA SER A 160 -0.16 0.37 -23.83
C SER A 160 -0.54 1.83 -24.08
N ASP A 161 0.03 2.44 -25.12
CA ASP A 161 -0.18 3.85 -25.46
C ASP A 161 0.06 4.83 -24.29
N ASN A 162 1.10 4.56 -23.49
CA ASN A 162 1.44 5.29 -22.25
C ASN A 162 0.39 5.23 -21.13
N VAL A 163 -0.61 4.35 -21.25
CA VAL A 163 -1.59 4.09 -20.19
C VAL A 163 -1.27 2.74 -19.55
N VAL A 164 -1.23 2.70 -18.22
CA VAL A 164 -1.19 1.43 -17.48
C VAL A 164 -2.54 0.73 -17.68
N VAL A 165 -2.57 -0.29 -18.53
CA VAL A 165 -3.79 -1.05 -18.87
C VAL A 165 -4.04 -2.20 -17.90
N SER A 166 -3.00 -2.74 -17.26
CA SER A 166 -3.17 -3.66 -16.13
C SER A 166 -1.98 -3.68 -15.20
N ALA A 167 -2.25 -4.08 -13.95
CA ALA A 167 -1.25 -4.37 -12.94
C ALA A 167 -1.61 -5.71 -12.30
N ASN A 168 -0.77 -6.73 -12.48
CA ASN A 168 -0.91 -7.99 -11.76
C ASN A 168 0.03 -7.97 -10.55
N VAL A 169 -0.50 -8.39 -9.41
CA VAL A 169 0.26 -8.46 -8.16
C VAL A 169 0.30 -9.92 -7.72
N THR A 170 1.47 -10.55 -7.80
CA THR A 170 1.69 -11.92 -7.35
C THR A 170 2.35 -11.92 -5.98
N GLN A 171 1.72 -12.61 -5.04
CA GLN A 171 2.25 -12.75 -3.68
C GLN A 171 3.17 -13.97 -3.61
N HIS A 172 4.45 -13.77 -3.32
CA HIS A 172 5.36 -14.85 -3.01
C HIS A 172 5.42 -15.06 -1.49
N GLU A 173 4.82 -16.16 -1.02
CA GLU A 173 5.02 -16.63 0.35
C GLU A 173 6.40 -17.31 0.42
N LYS A 174 7.40 -16.55 0.89
CA LYS A 174 8.69 -17.13 1.25
C LYS A 174 8.44 -18.10 2.42
N SER A 175 8.49 -19.40 2.16
CA SER A 175 8.24 -20.41 3.19
C SER A 175 9.27 -20.26 4.31
N ALA A 176 8.78 -19.94 5.50
CA ALA A 176 9.56 -19.79 6.72
C ALA A 176 10.16 -21.15 7.12
N ALA A 177 11.41 -21.37 6.75
CA ALA A 177 12.23 -22.41 7.36
C ALA A 177 12.74 -21.87 8.71
N THR A 178 12.05 -22.26 9.77
CA THR A 178 12.26 -21.86 11.16
C THR A 178 13.59 -22.37 11.71
N THR A 179 14.63 -21.55 11.60
CA THR A 179 15.44 -21.23 12.76
C THR A 179 15.09 -19.78 13.07
N GLU A 180 14.32 -19.53 14.13
CA GLU A 180 14.03 -18.13 14.54
C GLU A 180 15.36 -17.43 14.76
N ASP A 181 15.78 -16.56 13.86
CA ASP A 181 17.07 -15.89 13.97
C ASP A 181 17.05 -14.90 15.15
N PHE A 182 18.23 -14.57 15.67
CA PHE A 182 18.36 -13.53 16.69
C PHE A 182 17.81 -12.20 16.18
N CYS A 183 16.85 -11.62 16.90
CA CYS A 183 16.10 -10.44 16.45
C CYS A 183 16.49 -9.15 17.18
N GLY A 184 17.60 -9.15 17.92
CA GLY A 184 18.15 -7.93 18.53
C GLY A 184 18.80 -7.02 17.47
N TYR A 185 18.82 -5.72 17.73
CA TYR A 185 19.38 -4.74 16.79
C TYR A 185 20.52 -3.93 17.39
N SER A 186 21.36 -3.39 16.50
CA SER A 186 22.53 -2.59 16.85
C SER A 186 22.27 -1.13 16.50
N THR A 187 22.61 -0.24 17.41
CA THR A 187 22.51 1.21 17.18
C THR A 187 23.60 1.73 16.25
N GLY A 188 24.73 1.01 16.18
CA GLY A 188 25.92 1.44 15.44
C GLY A 188 26.62 2.65 16.07
N ASP A 189 26.39 2.92 17.36
CA ASP A 189 27.05 3.98 18.09
C ASP A 189 28.58 3.79 18.10
N PRO A 190 29.37 4.87 18.09
CA PRO A 190 30.83 4.78 18.09
C PRO A 190 31.35 4.14 19.39
N CYS A 191 32.42 3.37 19.25
CA CYS A 191 33.15 2.70 20.33
C CYS A 191 34.63 2.55 19.96
N GLU A 192 35.47 2.37 20.98
CA GLU A 192 36.89 2.05 20.81
C GLU A 192 37.20 0.61 21.26
N THR A 193 36.49 0.13 22.28
CA THR A 193 36.66 -1.21 22.87
C THR A 193 35.32 -1.89 23.09
N ASP A 194 35.32 -3.22 23.23
CA ASP A 194 34.11 -3.99 23.55
C ASP A 194 33.45 -3.52 24.85
N SER A 195 34.22 -2.99 25.80
CA SER A 195 33.71 -2.48 27.08
C SER A 195 32.93 -1.17 26.97
N ASP A 196 33.04 -0.49 25.82
CA ASP A 196 32.24 0.70 25.51
C ASP A 196 30.83 0.33 25.05
N CYS A 197 30.61 -0.94 24.66
CA CYS A 197 29.34 -1.43 24.19
C CYS A 197 28.60 -2.17 25.30
N ILE A 198 27.32 -1.85 25.47
CA ILE A 198 26.45 -2.45 26.46
C ILE A 198 25.17 -2.95 25.81
N THR A 199 24.66 -4.06 26.33
CA THR A 199 23.30 -4.51 26.06
C THR A 199 22.31 -3.63 26.83
N GLY A 200 21.33 -3.09 26.15
CA GLY A 200 20.27 -2.24 26.71
C GLY A 200 18.91 -2.51 26.08
N GLY A 201 18.01 -1.54 26.21
CA GLY A 201 16.58 -1.76 26.01
C GLY A 201 15.96 -2.51 27.19
N CYS A 202 14.63 -2.48 27.29
CA CYS A 202 13.94 -3.06 28.43
C CYS A 202 14.05 -4.60 28.48
N SER A 203 14.22 -5.24 27.33
CA SER A 203 14.32 -6.71 27.18
C SER A 203 15.74 -7.15 26.77
N GLY A 204 16.74 -6.27 26.84
CA GLY A 204 18.11 -6.59 26.42
C GLY A 204 18.28 -6.72 24.89
N GLN A 205 17.36 -6.18 24.11
CA GLN A 205 17.33 -6.34 22.64
C GLN A 205 18.26 -5.39 21.88
N VAL A 206 18.85 -4.40 22.55
CA VAL A 206 19.63 -3.32 21.91
C VAL A 206 21.12 -3.44 22.23
N CYS A 207 21.97 -3.42 21.21
CA CYS A 207 23.41 -3.20 21.39
C CYS A 207 23.75 -1.73 21.14
N GLN A 208 24.29 -1.05 22.15
CA GLN A 208 24.52 0.40 22.13
C GLN A 208 25.80 0.82 22.85
N SER A 209 26.24 2.06 22.63
CA SER A 209 27.36 2.62 23.38
C SER A 209 26.94 3.02 24.79
N LYS A 210 27.80 2.76 25.77
CA LYS A 210 27.64 3.18 27.17
C LYS A 210 27.54 4.69 27.31
N SER A 211 28.19 5.44 26.41
CA SER A 211 28.24 6.90 26.44
C SER A 211 26.89 7.57 26.15
N ARG A 212 26.00 6.89 25.42
CA ARG A 212 24.70 7.44 24.99
C ARG A 212 23.63 7.43 26.10
N GLY A 213 23.87 6.66 27.17
CA GLY A 213 22.84 6.34 28.16
C GLY A 213 21.90 5.24 27.66
N GLY A 214 21.09 4.68 28.56
CA GLY A 214 20.18 3.60 28.20
C GLY A 214 19.05 4.06 27.27
N MET A 215 18.93 3.48 26.07
CA MET A 215 17.72 3.63 25.27
C MET A 215 16.51 2.99 25.95
N VAL A 216 15.42 3.76 26.03
CA VAL A 216 14.11 3.26 26.45
C VAL A 216 13.45 2.62 25.24
N THR A 217 13.13 1.34 25.36
CA THR A 217 12.33 0.58 24.38
C THR A 217 11.09 0.04 25.07
N ASP A 218 10.11 -0.40 24.30
CA ASP A 218 8.97 -1.11 24.86
C ASP A 218 9.43 -2.39 25.57
N CYS A 219 8.82 -2.64 26.72
CA CYS A 219 9.12 -3.77 27.61
C CYS A 219 8.44 -5.08 27.19
N GLU A 220 8.29 -5.30 25.89
CA GLU A 220 7.80 -6.56 25.35
C GLU A 220 8.96 -7.56 25.28
N TRP A 221 8.79 -8.73 25.90
CA TRP A 221 9.75 -9.82 25.81
C TRP A 221 9.46 -10.71 24.60
N ARG A 222 10.51 -11.13 23.89
CA ARG A 222 10.47 -12.12 22.81
C ARG A 222 11.64 -13.08 22.96
N ASP A 223 11.44 -14.35 22.65
CA ASP A 223 12.49 -15.37 22.81
C ASP A 223 13.72 -15.11 21.92
N CYS A 224 13.52 -14.44 20.78
CA CYS A 224 14.61 -14.05 19.88
C CYS A 224 15.50 -12.91 20.42
N TYR A 225 15.14 -12.29 21.55
CA TYR A 225 15.99 -11.30 22.25
C TYR A 225 17.00 -11.91 23.21
N ASP A 226 16.88 -13.20 23.54
CA ASP A 226 17.87 -13.87 24.39
C ASP A 226 19.17 -14.11 23.62
N ALA A 227 20.07 -13.13 23.66
CA ALA A 227 21.37 -13.21 23.00
C ALA A 227 22.17 -14.47 23.37
N SER A 228 21.99 -15.01 24.59
CA SER A 228 22.70 -16.22 25.04
C SER A 228 22.23 -17.46 24.26
N LYS A 229 20.92 -17.56 23.96
CA LYS A 229 20.33 -18.64 23.15
C LYS A 229 20.92 -18.68 21.73
N TYR A 230 21.37 -17.54 21.22
CA TYR A 230 21.89 -17.38 19.86
C TYR A 230 23.41 -17.21 19.78
N ASN A 231 24.12 -17.38 20.91
CA ASN A 231 25.57 -17.12 21.02
C ASN A 231 25.96 -15.70 20.53
N LYS A 232 25.10 -14.71 20.80
CA LYS A 232 25.32 -13.31 20.44
C LYS A 232 25.89 -12.52 21.61
N SER A 233 26.75 -11.57 21.29
CA SER A 233 27.34 -10.63 22.25
C SER A 233 27.46 -9.23 21.66
N CYS A 234 27.18 -8.20 22.45
CA CYS A 234 27.33 -6.80 22.04
C CYS A 234 28.80 -6.40 22.15
N LYS A 235 29.43 -6.06 21.02
CA LYS A 235 30.88 -5.79 20.90
C LYS A 235 31.16 -4.59 20.01
N CYS A 236 32.40 -4.12 20.04
CA CYS A 236 32.86 -3.03 19.18
C CYS A 236 33.45 -3.60 17.88
N ILE A 237 32.66 -3.57 16.80
CA ILE A 237 33.03 -4.12 15.49
C ILE A 237 33.16 -2.97 14.50
N GLY A 238 34.37 -2.72 14.00
CA GLY A 238 34.62 -1.63 13.05
C GLY A 238 34.31 -0.24 13.64
N ASN A 239 34.71 -0.01 14.90
CA ASN A 239 34.45 1.21 15.68
C ASN A 239 32.95 1.52 15.88
N LYS A 240 32.09 0.50 15.83
CA LYS A 240 30.65 0.61 16.07
C LYS A 240 30.16 -0.51 16.98
N CYS A 241 29.27 -0.19 17.91
CA CYS A 241 28.62 -1.20 18.74
C CYS A 241 27.65 -2.03 17.90
N ALA A 242 27.93 -3.33 17.81
CA ALA A 242 27.15 -4.28 17.04
C ALA A 242 27.10 -5.66 17.71
N TRP A 243 26.03 -6.41 17.41
CA TRP A 243 25.92 -7.82 17.78
C TRP A 243 26.87 -8.69 16.94
N SER A 244 27.74 -9.45 17.61
CA SER A 244 28.59 -10.50 17.02
C SER A 244 28.08 -11.87 17.41
#